data_AF-A0A7S3E4Y5-F1
#
_entry.id   AF-A0A7S3E4Y5-F1
#
_cell.length_a   1.000
_cell.length_b   1.000
_cell.length_c   1.000
_cell.angle_alpha   90.00
_cell.angle_beta   90.00
_cell.angle_gamma   90.00
#
_symmetry.space_group_name_H-M   'P 1'
#
loop_
_entity.id
_entity.type
_entity.pdbx_description
1 polymer ?
#
loop_
_entity_poly.entity_id
_entity_poly.type
_entity_poly.pdbx_seq_one_letter_code
_entity_poly.pdbx_strand_id
1 'polypeptide(L)'
;VSEGGHHTFRSDSHKRAKVKFEDEQTQKMWSLCTDVLKDVKSNQRAWPFLKPVDPVNDSAPDYFKIVTKPMDFNTITDKLASRVYENVLEFKSDMELVFENCRLYNKLEDNIVRKAGNELEEIFRKSWASHDIESKLQTGKAELTREEKMMKECDKIVHFLKKHKYAQPFLKPVTADILQNPELWAKYQDVIKEPMDISTLANKLRRRKFKDIDEFKDACHLIFDNCFKFNFPGDPVHKA
;
A
#
# COMPACT_ATOMS: atom_id res chain seq x y z
N VAL A 1 -47.47 -41.43 10.68
CA VAL A 1 -47.47 -40.05 11.24
C VAL A 1 -47.00 -40.19 12.68
N SER A 2 -45.84 -39.77 13.15
CA SER A 2 -44.69 -39.05 12.59
C SER A 2 -43.58 -39.16 13.65
N GLU A 3 -42.33 -39.33 13.21
CA GLU A 3 -41.11 -39.48 14.02
C GLU A 3 -40.81 -38.20 14.82
N GLY A 4 -40.42 -38.36 16.09
CA GLY A 4 -39.93 -37.30 16.97
C GLY A 4 -38.43 -37.42 17.18
N GLY A 5 -37.64 -36.90 16.24
CA GLY A 5 -36.19 -36.75 16.38
C GLY A 5 -35.83 -35.44 17.08
N HIS A 6 -35.22 -35.53 18.27
CA HIS A 6 -34.60 -34.39 18.94
C HIS A 6 -33.31 -33.97 18.21
N HIS A 7 -33.43 -32.99 17.31
CA HIS A 7 -32.28 -32.24 16.80
C HIS A 7 -31.93 -31.11 17.77
N THR A 8 -30.89 -31.30 18.58
CA THR A 8 -30.22 -30.21 19.30
C THR A 8 -29.36 -29.43 18.31
N PHE A 9 -29.73 -28.19 18.02
CA PHE A 9 -28.91 -27.24 17.28
C PHE A 9 -27.62 -26.93 18.07
N ARG A 10 -26.46 -27.29 17.49
CA ARG A 10 -25.17 -26.74 17.90
C ARG A 10 -25.15 -25.27 17.52
N SER A 11 -25.08 -24.38 18.51
CA SER A 11 -24.80 -22.97 18.28
C SER A 11 -23.35 -22.81 17.83
N ASP A 12 -23.16 -22.28 16.62
CA ASP A 12 -21.85 -21.96 16.08
C ASP A 12 -21.10 -20.99 16.99
N SER A 13 -19.90 -21.44 17.35
CA SER A 13 -18.88 -20.71 18.08
C SER A 13 -18.51 -19.41 17.36
N HIS A 14 -18.67 -18.30 18.07
CA HIS A 14 -18.13 -17.00 17.69
C HIS A 14 -16.61 -17.14 17.47
N LYS A 15 -16.17 -17.03 16.22
CA LYS A 15 -14.75 -16.81 15.91
C LYS A 15 -14.40 -15.41 16.40
N ARG A 16 -13.86 -15.33 17.61
CA ARG A 16 -13.23 -14.12 18.15
C ARG A 16 -12.05 -13.78 17.22
N ALA A 17 -12.17 -12.71 16.45
CA ALA A 17 -11.09 -12.21 15.63
C ALA A 17 -9.86 -11.98 16.53
N LYS A 18 -8.69 -12.49 16.13
CA LYS A 18 -7.42 -12.20 16.78
C LYS A 18 -7.18 -10.69 16.65
N VAL A 19 -7.23 -9.97 17.76
CA VAL A 19 -6.86 -8.55 17.82
C VAL A 19 -5.41 -8.46 17.36
N LYS A 20 -5.18 -7.82 16.20
CA LYS A 20 -3.82 -7.43 15.80
C LYS A 20 -3.36 -6.39 16.80
N PHE A 21 -2.15 -6.58 17.35
CA PHE A 21 -1.53 -5.56 18.17
C PHE A 21 -1.24 -4.35 17.28
N GLU A 22 -1.97 -3.24 17.48
CA GLU A 22 -1.71 -1.99 16.77
C GLU A 22 -0.40 -1.38 17.30
N ASP A 23 0.48 -0.96 16.40
CA ASP A 23 1.69 -0.25 16.80
C ASP A 23 1.36 1.14 17.41
N GLU A 24 2.32 1.71 18.13
CA GLU A 24 2.15 2.99 18.85
C GLU A 24 1.79 4.15 17.91
N GLN A 25 2.30 4.14 16.68
CA GLN A 25 2.00 5.18 15.70
C GLN A 25 0.55 5.08 15.24
N THR A 26 0.07 3.87 14.93
CA THR A 26 -1.34 3.61 14.59
C THR A 26 -2.27 4.05 15.72
N GLN A 27 -1.95 3.73 16.98
CA GLN A 27 -2.75 4.16 18.13
C GLN A 27 -2.80 5.70 18.27
N LYS A 28 -1.66 6.38 18.09
CA LYS A 28 -1.61 7.86 18.08
C LYS A 28 -2.48 8.44 16.97
N MET A 29 -2.43 7.87 15.76
CA MET A 29 -3.24 8.33 14.63
C MET A 29 -4.75 8.20 14.91
N TRP A 30 -5.18 7.13 15.56
CA TRP A 30 -6.57 6.99 15.99
C TRP A 30 -6.99 7.98 17.08
N SER A 31 -6.07 8.34 17.99
CA SER A 31 -6.31 9.40 18.97
C SER A 31 -6.57 10.74 18.27
N LEU A 32 -5.76 11.09 17.27
CA LEU A 32 -5.96 12.32 16.49
C LEU A 32 -7.31 12.34 15.77
N CYS A 33 -7.75 11.21 15.21
CA CYS A 33 -9.09 11.11 14.60
C CYS A 33 -10.20 11.34 15.64
N THR A 34 -9.99 10.87 16.86
CA THR A 34 -10.94 11.07 17.98
C THR A 34 -11.03 12.55 18.36
N ASP A 35 -9.88 13.24 18.42
CA ASP A 35 -9.82 14.68 18.71
C ASP A 35 -10.50 15.51 17.61
N VAL A 36 -10.23 15.20 16.34
CA VAL A 36 -10.90 15.85 15.19
C VAL A 36 -12.42 15.65 15.24
N LEU A 37 -12.89 14.42 15.50
CA LEU A 37 -14.34 14.15 15.61
C LEU A 37 -14.97 14.92 16.77
N LYS A 38 -14.27 15.02 17.91
CA LYS A 38 -14.72 15.76 19.08
C LYS A 38 -14.84 17.26 18.80
N ASP A 39 -13.87 17.86 18.11
CA ASP A 39 -13.91 19.27 17.73
C ASP A 39 -15.16 19.59 16.92
N VAL A 40 -15.47 18.75 15.92
CA VAL A 40 -16.64 18.92 15.05
C VAL A 40 -17.94 18.70 15.83
N LYS A 41 -18.06 17.61 16.61
CA LYS A 41 -19.27 17.28 17.38
C LYS A 41 -19.61 18.30 18.47
N SER A 42 -18.61 18.98 19.02
CA SER A 42 -18.79 19.94 20.10
C SER A 42 -19.39 21.28 19.63
N ASN A 43 -19.38 21.54 18.32
CA ASN A 43 -19.92 22.77 17.77
C ASN A 43 -21.45 22.80 17.84
N GLN A 44 -22.04 23.95 18.20
CA GLN A 44 -23.49 24.14 18.30
C GLN A 44 -24.27 23.82 17.01
N ARG A 45 -23.61 23.83 15.85
CA ARG A 45 -24.19 23.52 14.54
C ARG A 45 -24.25 22.03 14.24
N ALA A 46 -23.64 21.18 15.06
CA ALA A 46 -23.54 19.75 14.82
C ALA A 46 -24.88 19.00 14.94
N TRP A 47 -25.91 19.60 15.55
CA TRP A 47 -27.17 18.93 15.91
C TRP A 47 -27.84 18.11 14.79
N PRO A 48 -27.86 18.50 13.49
CA PRO A 48 -28.48 17.68 12.43
C PRO A 48 -27.65 16.45 12.05
N PHE A 49 -26.38 16.41 12.44
CA PHE A 49 -25.40 15.41 12.00
C PHE A 49 -24.98 14.47 13.13
N LEU A 50 -25.51 14.66 14.35
CA LEU A 50 -25.14 13.84 15.50
C LEU A 50 -25.69 12.42 15.39
N LYS A 51 -26.83 12.21 14.74
CA LYS A 51 -27.52 10.92 14.65
C LYS A 51 -27.87 10.61 13.18
N PRO A 52 -28.14 9.34 12.85
CA PRO A 52 -28.66 8.99 11.53
C PRO A 52 -29.94 9.77 11.23
N VAL A 53 -30.11 10.20 9.98
CA VAL A 53 -31.32 10.90 9.54
C VAL A 53 -32.53 9.97 9.68
N ASP A 54 -33.55 10.47 10.35
CA ASP A 54 -34.87 9.86 10.47
C ASP A 54 -35.83 10.54 9.47
N PRO A 55 -36.32 9.84 8.43
CA PRO A 55 -37.17 10.43 7.40
C PRO A 55 -38.44 11.10 7.92
N VAL A 56 -38.96 10.67 9.07
CA VAL A 56 -40.19 11.22 9.65
C VAL A 56 -39.85 12.36 10.60
N ASN A 57 -38.98 12.11 11.59
CA ASN A 57 -38.68 13.07 12.64
C ASN A 57 -37.87 14.27 12.12
N ASP A 58 -37.03 14.07 11.10
CA ASP A 58 -36.24 15.13 10.48
C ASP A 58 -36.94 15.75 9.26
N SER A 59 -38.21 15.37 9.00
CA SER A 59 -38.99 15.85 7.85
C SER A 59 -38.28 15.61 6.50
N ALA A 60 -37.67 14.44 6.35
CA ALA A 60 -36.83 14.06 5.22
C ALA A 60 -37.34 12.78 4.50
N PRO A 61 -38.59 12.74 4.00
CA PRO A 61 -39.28 11.51 3.60
C PRO A 61 -38.65 10.77 2.40
N ASP A 62 -37.85 11.45 1.59
CA ASP A 62 -37.17 10.93 0.41
C ASP A 62 -35.64 10.80 0.61
N TYR A 63 -35.15 10.98 1.84
CA TYR A 63 -33.71 10.96 2.15
C TYR A 63 -32.99 9.73 1.58
N PHE A 64 -33.47 8.52 1.91
CA PHE A 64 -32.86 7.27 1.44
C PHE A 64 -33.10 6.96 -0.04
N LYS A 65 -33.91 7.75 -0.76
CA LYS A 65 -34.01 7.68 -2.23
C LYS A 65 -32.92 8.49 -2.91
N ILE A 66 -32.41 9.53 -2.24
CA ILE A 66 -31.42 10.47 -2.75
C ILE A 66 -30.01 10.11 -2.25
N VAL A 67 -29.89 9.88 -0.94
CA VAL A 67 -28.65 9.55 -0.24
C VAL A 67 -28.50 8.03 -0.17
N THR A 68 -27.51 7.50 -0.89
CA THR A 68 -27.28 6.06 -1.03
C THR A 68 -26.34 5.49 0.04
N LYS A 69 -25.52 6.32 0.66
CA LYS A 69 -24.61 5.95 1.75
C LYS A 69 -24.79 6.91 2.94
N PRO A 70 -25.81 6.70 3.78
CA PRO A 70 -26.04 7.53 4.97
C PRO A 70 -24.83 7.48 5.90
N MET A 71 -24.51 8.62 6.52
CA MET A 71 -23.44 8.73 7.52
C MET A 71 -23.75 9.86 8.50
N ASP A 72 -23.34 9.69 9.75
CA ASP A 72 -23.52 10.65 10.83
C ASP A 72 -22.40 10.50 11.87
N PHE A 73 -22.24 11.50 12.75
CA PHE A 73 -21.13 11.55 13.69
C PHE A 73 -21.21 10.48 14.79
N ASN A 74 -22.38 9.96 15.17
CA ASN A 74 -22.45 8.85 16.12
C ASN A 74 -22.07 7.53 15.45
N THR A 75 -22.52 7.28 14.23
CA THR A 75 -22.06 6.13 13.44
C THR A 75 -20.53 6.16 13.26
N ILE A 76 -19.94 7.32 12.94
CA ILE A 76 -18.47 7.47 12.86
C ILE A 76 -17.80 7.24 14.22
N THR A 77 -18.41 7.71 15.31
CA THR A 77 -17.91 7.47 16.69
C THR A 77 -17.83 5.96 16.95
N ASP A 78 -18.87 5.22 16.63
CA ASP A 78 -18.96 3.77 16.85
C ASP A 78 -17.97 3.02 15.96
N LYS A 79 -17.83 3.42 14.68
CA LYS A 79 -16.85 2.84 13.75
C LYS A 79 -15.41 3.08 14.22
N LEU A 80 -15.10 4.27 14.70
CA LEU A 80 -13.77 4.61 15.22
C LEU A 80 -13.44 3.84 16.50
N ALA A 81 -14.41 3.72 17.41
CA ALA A 81 -14.26 2.98 18.67
C ALA A 81 -14.13 1.46 18.46
N SER A 82 -14.87 0.91 17.49
CA SER A 82 -14.83 -0.52 17.14
C SER A 82 -13.65 -0.92 16.26
N ARG A 83 -12.78 0.04 15.87
CA ARG A 83 -11.60 -0.19 15.03
C ARG A 83 -11.93 -0.91 13.71
N VAL A 84 -13.05 -0.54 13.08
CA VAL A 84 -13.47 -1.14 11.80
C VAL A 84 -12.86 -0.47 10.57
N TYR A 85 -12.28 0.73 10.72
CA TYR A 85 -11.54 1.39 9.65
C TYR A 85 -10.20 0.70 9.41
N GLU A 86 -9.87 0.41 8.16
CA GLU A 86 -8.56 -0.17 7.82
C GLU A 86 -7.43 0.84 8.00
N ASN A 87 -7.72 2.12 7.80
CA ASN A 87 -6.78 3.22 7.92
C ASN A 87 -7.52 4.55 8.18
N VAL A 88 -6.79 5.58 8.62
CA VAL A 88 -7.39 6.89 8.96
C VAL A 88 -8.00 7.64 7.77
N LEU A 89 -7.66 7.29 6.53
CA LEU A 89 -8.26 7.93 5.35
C LEU A 89 -9.70 7.45 5.13
N GLU A 90 -10.05 6.24 5.58
CA GLU A 90 -11.44 5.80 5.58
C GLU A 90 -12.29 6.57 6.60
N PHE A 91 -11.73 6.87 7.77
CA PHE A 91 -12.35 7.78 8.73
C PHE A 91 -12.56 9.18 8.11
N LYS A 92 -11.53 9.72 7.45
CA LYS A 92 -11.62 11.02 6.74
C LYS A 92 -12.75 11.00 5.71
N SER A 93 -12.82 9.94 4.92
CA SER A 93 -13.85 9.78 3.88
C SER A 93 -15.27 9.75 4.46
N ASP A 94 -15.49 9.09 5.59
CA ASP A 94 -16.80 9.11 6.24
C ASP A 94 -17.16 10.49 6.80
N MET A 95 -16.17 11.23 7.35
CA MET A 95 -16.39 12.62 7.80
C MET A 95 -16.80 13.52 6.62
N GLU A 96 -16.11 13.41 5.48
CA GLU A 96 -16.43 14.14 4.25
C GLU A 96 -17.81 13.75 3.71
N LEU A 97 -18.16 12.46 3.77
CA LEU A 97 -19.45 11.94 3.30
C LEU A 97 -20.65 12.54 4.05
N VAL A 98 -20.52 12.87 5.34
CA VAL A 98 -21.59 13.59 6.09
C VAL A 98 -21.92 14.92 5.41
N PHE A 99 -20.90 15.68 5.01
CA PHE A 99 -21.07 16.99 4.38
C PHE A 99 -21.52 16.89 2.92
N GLU A 100 -21.01 15.90 2.19
CA GLU A 100 -21.46 15.60 0.83
C GLU A 100 -22.94 15.20 0.78
N ASN A 101 -23.38 14.29 1.65
CA ASN A 101 -24.78 13.90 1.79
C ASN A 101 -25.66 15.09 2.17
N CYS A 102 -25.17 15.96 3.05
CA CYS A 102 -25.85 17.18 3.44
C CYS A 102 -26.13 18.07 2.22
N ARG A 103 -25.12 18.34 1.40
CA ARG A 103 -25.27 19.16 0.17
C ARG A 103 -26.13 18.47 -0.89
N LEU A 104 -26.00 17.15 -1.02
CA LEU A 104 -26.76 16.36 -1.99
C LEU A 104 -28.26 16.44 -1.71
N TYR A 105 -28.65 16.31 -0.44
CA TYR A 105 -30.04 16.37 -0.02
C TYR A 105 -30.56 17.81 0.07
N ASN A 106 -29.81 18.71 0.72
CA ASN A 106 -30.21 20.10 0.97
C ASN A 106 -29.75 21.03 -0.17
N LYS A 107 -30.42 20.98 -1.32
CA LYS A 107 -29.96 21.66 -2.56
C LYS A 107 -29.94 23.18 -2.52
N LEU A 108 -30.74 23.83 -1.67
CA LEU A 108 -30.78 25.29 -1.57
C LEU A 108 -29.61 25.80 -0.72
N GLU A 109 -28.91 26.83 -1.19
CA GLU A 109 -27.73 27.38 -0.50
C GLU A 109 -28.09 28.09 0.82
N ASP A 110 -29.31 28.62 0.91
CA ASP A 110 -29.79 29.31 2.09
C ASP A 110 -30.32 28.38 3.19
N ASN A 111 -30.50 27.08 2.88
CA ASN A 111 -30.92 26.05 3.82
C ASN A 111 -30.00 26.00 5.05
N ILE A 112 -30.62 26.02 6.24
CA ILE A 112 -29.92 26.11 7.53
C ILE A 112 -29.02 24.89 7.79
N VAL A 113 -29.47 23.69 7.42
CA VAL A 113 -28.70 22.45 7.58
C VAL A 113 -27.49 22.45 6.65
N ARG A 114 -27.64 22.91 5.40
CA ARG A 114 -26.50 23.05 4.47
C ARG A 114 -25.46 24.06 4.97
N LYS A 115 -25.90 25.22 5.45
CA LYS A 115 -24.99 26.22 6.06
C LYS A 115 -24.24 25.66 7.26
N ALA A 116 -24.94 24.95 8.15
CA ALA A 116 -24.33 24.25 9.28
C ALA A 116 -23.30 23.21 8.82
N GLY A 117 -23.63 22.40 7.79
CA GLY A 117 -22.71 21.42 7.21
C GLY A 117 -21.43 22.06 6.66
N ASN A 118 -21.56 23.15 5.91
CA ASN A 118 -20.39 23.87 5.37
C ASN A 118 -19.52 24.50 6.48
N GLU A 119 -20.13 25.06 7.54
CA GLU A 119 -19.39 25.59 8.69
C GLU A 119 -18.60 24.49 9.41
N LEU A 120 -19.21 23.32 9.60
CA LEU A 120 -18.58 22.17 10.26
C LEU A 120 -17.50 21.52 9.41
N GLU A 121 -17.68 21.43 8.09
CA GLU A 121 -16.65 20.95 7.17
C GLU A 121 -15.39 21.83 7.26
N GLU A 122 -15.56 23.14 7.43
CA GLU A 122 -14.45 24.06 7.56
C GLU A 122 -13.73 23.93 8.92
N ILE A 123 -14.46 23.59 9.98
CA ILE A 123 -13.89 23.22 11.28
C ILE A 123 -13.13 21.89 11.16
N PHE A 124 -13.73 20.90 10.51
CA PHE A 124 -13.11 19.60 10.24
C PHE A 124 -11.80 19.77 9.48
N ARG A 125 -11.79 20.54 8.39
CA ARG A 125 -10.59 20.82 7.58
C ARG A 125 -9.48 21.49 8.40
N LYS A 126 -9.84 22.47 9.24
CA LYS A 126 -8.89 23.16 10.12
C LYS A 126 -8.32 22.22 11.19
N SER A 127 -9.17 21.45 11.87
CA SER A 127 -8.73 20.50 12.90
C SER A 127 -7.88 19.37 12.30
N TRP A 128 -8.27 18.83 11.14
CA TRP A 128 -7.50 17.83 10.41
C TRP A 128 -6.09 18.34 10.06
N ALA A 129 -6.00 19.56 9.54
CA ALA A 129 -4.73 20.19 9.21
C ALA A 129 -3.89 20.54 10.45
N SER A 130 -4.49 21.04 11.53
CA SER A 130 -3.74 21.42 12.75
C SER A 130 -3.13 20.23 13.47
N HIS A 131 -3.74 19.06 13.37
CA HIS A 131 -3.18 17.81 13.89
C HIS A 131 -2.08 17.21 12.99
N ASP A 132 -1.79 17.83 11.85
CA ASP A 132 -0.72 17.43 10.93
C ASP A 132 -0.83 15.96 10.47
N ILE A 133 -2.07 15.47 10.35
CA ILE A 133 -2.38 14.05 10.11
C ILE A 133 -1.78 13.57 8.77
N GLU A 134 -1.86 14.39 7.72
CA GLU A 134 -1.37 14.02 6.39
C GLU A 134 0.15 13.87 6.33
N SER A 135 0.89 14.76 7.00
CA SER A 135 2.35 14.64 7.14
C SER A 135 2.72 13.41 7.96
N LYS A 136 2.00 13.13 9.05
CA LYS A 136 2.21 11.93 9.89
C LYS A 136 1.94 10.62 9.15
N LEU A 137 1.02 10.63 8.18
CA LEU A 137 0.81 9.50 7.27
C LEU A 137 1.97 9.32 6.28
N GLN A 138 2.59 10.41 5.85
CA GLN A 138 3.76 10.35 4.95
C GLN A 138 5.03 9.90 5.69
N THR A 139 5.24 10.36 6.92
CA THR A 139 6.38 9.94 7.77
C THR A 139 6.23 8.52 8.30
N GLY A 140 5.00 8.00 8.41
CA GLY A 140 4.70 6.61 8.76
C GLY A 140 4.93 5.58 7.63
N LYS A 141 5.12 6.02 6.39
CA LYS A 141 5.78 5.16 5.40
C LYS A 141 7.24 5.09 5.81
N ALA A 142 7.64 3.97 6.42
CA ALA A 142 9.02 3.72 6.82
C ALA A 142 9.99 4.26 5.77
N GLU A 143 10.78 5.26 6.13
CA GLU A 143 11.79 5.80 5.23
C GLU A 143 12.75 4.66 4.91
N LEU A 144 12.85 4.30 3.63
CA LEU A 144 13.79 3.28 3.20
C LEU A 144 15.19 3.67 3.70
N THR A 145 15.85 2.74 4.37
CA THR A 145 17.25 2.89 4.75
C THR A 145 18.10 3.21 3.51
N ARG A 146 19.28 3.80 3.70
CA ARG A 146 20.24 4.02 2.60
C ARG A 146 20.53 2.72 1.83
N GLU A 147 20.61 1.60 2.54
CA GLU A 147 20.77 0.27 1.96
C GLU A 147 19.57 -0.13 1.10
N GLU A 148 18.34 0.00 1.60
CA GLU A 148 17.13 -0.34 0.84
C GLU A 148 16.93 0.56 -0.39
N LYS A 149 17.28 1.85 -0.28
CA LYS A 149 17.30 2.77 -1.42
C LYS A 149 18.29 2.29 -2.48
N MET A 150 19.52 1.97 -2.10
CA MET A 150 20.55 1.42 -3.00
C MET A 150 20.09 0.11 -3.65
N MET A 151 19.56 -0.81 -2.86
CA MET A 151 19.06 -2.10 -3.32
C MET A 151 17.99 -1.96 -4.39
N LYS A 152 17.07 -1.00 -4.21
CA LYS A 152 16.01 -0.71 -5.18
C LYS A 152 16.56 -0.15 -6.50
N GLU A 153 17.57 0.71 -6.45
CA GLU A 153 18.22 1.21 -7.67
C GLU A 153 19.01 0.10 -8.39
N CYS A 154 19.71 -0.76 -7.66
CA CYS A 154 20.40 -1.92 -8.24
C CYS A 154 19.42 -2.91 -8.89
N ASP A 155 18.26 -3.15 -8.27
CA ASP A 155 17.23 -4.05 -8.82
C ASP A 155 16.65 -3.53 -10.14
N LYS A 156 16.47 -2.20 -10.27
CA LYS A 156 16.09 -1.58 -11.56
C LYS A 156 17.11 -1.85 -12.66
N ILE A 157 18.40 -1.78 -12.35
CA ILE A 157 19.49 -2.08 -13.30
C ILE A 157 19.43 -3.56 -13.71
N VAL A 158 19.31 -4.47 -12.74
CA VAL A 158 19.15 -5.91 -13.03
C VAL A 158 17.94 -6.16 -13.92
N HIS A 159 16.81 -5.52 -13.65
CA HIS A 159 15.59 -5.65 -14.45
C HIS A 159 15.76 -5.11 -15.87
N PHE A 160 16.44 -3.96 -16.01
CA PHE A 160 16.80 -3.38 -17.30
C PHE A 160 17.67 -4.35 -18.11
N LEU A 161 18.72 -4.90 -17.51
CA LEU A 161 19.61 -5.88 -18.16
C LEU A 161 18.84 -7.13 -18.60
N LYS A 162 17.99 -7.70 -17.74
CA LYS A 162 17.18 -8.90 -18.07
C LYS A 162 16.25 -8.69 -19.26
N LYS A 163 15.73 -7.48 -19.44
CA LYS A 163 14.78 -7.15 -20.50
C LYS A 163 15.43 -6.72 -21.81
N HIS A 164 16.75 -6.57 -21.85
CA HIS A 164 17.43 -6.17 -23.06
C HIS A 164 17.28 -7.23 -24.16
N LYS A 165 17.09 -6.80 -25.41
CA LYS A 165 16.86 -7.69 -26.57
C LYS A 165 17.99 -8.71 -26.80
N TYR A 166 19.20 -8.39 -26.34
CA TYR A 166 20.39 -9.24 -26.47
C TYR A 166 20.80 -9.92 -25.16
N ALA A 167 19.96 -9.87 -24.12
CA ALA A 167 20.32 -10.41 -22.80
C ALA A 167 20.49 -11.92 -22.78
N GLN A 168 19.89 -12.66 -23.73
CA GLN A 168 19.79 -14.13 -23.70
C GLN A 168 21.09 -14.87 -23.35
N PRO A 169 22.25 -14.57 -23.96
CA PRO A 169 23.51 -15.25 -23.63
C PRO A 169 24.02 -14.95 -22.21
N PHE A 170 23.55 -13.88 -21.59
CA PHE A 170 23.99 -13.37 -20.29
C PHE A 170 22.99 -13.67 -19.16
N LEU A 171 21.83 -14.27 -19.44
CA LEU A 171 20.79 -14.48 -18.44
C LEU A 171 21.16 -15.54 -17.39
N LYS A 172 21.95 -16.54 -17.77
CA LYS A 172 22.28 -17.72 -16.94
C LYS A 172 23.79 -17.99 -16.97
N PRO A 173 24.33 -18.71 -15.97
CA PRO A 173 25.73 -19.10 -15.97
C PRO A 173 26.06 -19.92 -17.22
N VAL A 174 27.25 -19.72 -17.79
CA VAL A 174 27.79 -20.60 -18.83
C VAL A 174 28.10 -21.96 -18.21
N THR A 175 27.56 -23.02 -18.80
CA THR A 175 27.77 -24.41 -18.38
C THR A 175 28.30 -25.25 -19.54
N ALA A 176 28.88 -26.41 -19.23
CA ALA A 176 29.31 -27.38 -20.25
C ALA A 176 28.18 -27.73 -21.22
N ASP A 177 26.94 -27.87 -20.73
CA ASP A 177 25.75 -28.17 -21.53
C ASP A 177 25.39 -27.06 -22.53
N ILE A 178 25.67 -25.80 -22.19
CA ILE A 178 25.41 -24.66 -23.10
C ILE A 178 26.44 -24.64 -24.22
N LEU A 179 27.71 -24.94 -23.91
CA LEU A 179 28.78 -24.93 -24.90
C LEU A 179 28.77 -26.16 -25.81
N GLN A 180 28.23 -27.30 -25.33
CA GLN A 180 28.14 -28.58 -26.05
C GLN A 180 29.48 -29.04 -26.66
N ASN A 181 30.60 -28.59 -26.07
CA ASN A 181 31.95 -28.87 -26.54
C ASN A 181 32.89 -28.94 -25.32
N PRO A 182 33.41 -30.14 -24.97
CA PRO A 182 34.29 -30.33 -23.81
C PRO A 182 35.60 -29.54 -23.88
N GLU A 183 36.20 -29.39 -25.06
CA GLU A 183 37.45 -28.62 -25.22
C GLU A 183 37.18 -27.13 -25.03
N LEU A 184 36.05 -26.63 -25.55
CA LEU A 184 35.64 -25.24 -25.37
C LEU A 184 35.29 -24.95 -23.90
N TRP A 185 34.67 -25.91 -23.20
CA TRP A 185 34.41 -25.81 -21.77
C TRP A 185 35.72 -25.76 -20.96
N ALA A 186 36.68 -26.64 -21.24
CA ALA A 186 37.98 -26.60 -20.60
C ALA A 186 38.67 -25.24 -20.83
N LYS A 187 38.62 -24.71 -22.06
CA LYS A 187 39.14 -23.37 -22.38
C LYS A 187 38.40 -22.27 -21.63
N TYR A 188 37.08 -22.35 -21.50
CA TYR A 188 36.30 -21.35 -20.76
C TYR A 188 36.72 -21.29 -19.30
N GLN A 189 36.82 -22.45 -18.64
CA GLN A 189 37.28 -22.54 -17.24
C GLN A 189 38.71 -22.00 -17.07
N ASP A 190 39.55 -22.15 -18.09
CA ASP A 190 40.93 -21.69 -18.02
C ASP A 190 41.07 -20.17 -18.26
N VAL A 191 40.22 -19.58 -19.10
CA VAL A 191 40.23 -18.14 -19.39
C VAL A 191 39.43 -17.32 -18.36
N ILE A 192 38.27 -17.83 -17.97
CA ILE A 192 37.29 -17.12 -17.14
C ILE A 192 37.38 -17.61 -15.70
N LYS A 193 38.09 -16.84 -14.87
CA LYS A 193 38.34 -17.18 -13.46
C LYS A 193 37.19 -16.81 -12.54
N GLU A 194 36.42 -15.78 -12.88
CA GLU A 194 35.26 -15.35 -12.12
C GLU A 194 34.03 -15.25 -13.02
N PRO A 195 33.30 -16.36 -13.25
CA PRO A 195 32.08 -16.33 -14.05
C PRO A 195 31.04 -15.42 -13.41
N MET A 196 30.36 -14.62 -14.24
CA MET A 196 29.23 -13.79 -13.83
C MET A 196 28.17 -13.75 -14.94
N ASP A 197 26.92 -13.76 -14.53
CA ASP A 197 25.74 -13.67 -15.38
C ASP A 197 24.63 -12.91 -14.64
N ILE A 198 23.59 -12.49 -15.34
CA ILE A 198 22.54 -11.63 -14.80
C ILE A 198 21.73 -12.37 -13.70
N SER A 199 21.53 -13.69 -13.79
CA SER A 199 20.84 -14.44 -12.72
C SER A 199 21.70 -14.55 -11.46
N THR A 200 23.00 -14.75 -11.61
CA THR A 200 23.96 -14.75 -10.49
C THR A 200 24.06 -13.37 -9.85
N LEU A 201 24.17 -12.30 -10.64
CA LEU A 201 24.14 -10.91 -10.18
C LEU A 201 22.86 -10.62 -9.38
N ALA A 202 21.70 -10.97 -9.93
CA ALA A 202 20.41 -10.80 -9.26
C ALA A 202 20.34 -11.58 -7.93
N ASN A 203 20.87 -12.80 -7.91
CA ASN A 203 20.89 -13.62 -6.71
C ASN A 203 21.84 -13.05 -5.64
N LYS A 204 23.03 -12.57 -6.04
CA LYS A 204 23.98 -11.88 -5.14
C LYS A 204 23.36 -10.62 -4.54
N LEU A 205 22.67 -9.81 -5.36
CA LEU A 205 21.94 -8.63 -4.91
C LEU A 205 20.90 -9.02 -3.85
N ARG A 206 19.96 -9.90 -4.19
CA ARG A 206 18.90 -10.37 -3.27
C ARG A 206 19.45 -10.97 -1.97
N ARG A 207 20.60 -11.62 -2.00
CA ARG A 207 21.28 -12.21 -0.83
C ARG A 207 22.18 -11.21 -0.07
N ARG A 208 22.11 -9.91 -0.41
CA ARG A 208 22.91 -8.82 0.18
C ARG A 208 24.40 -9.14 0.19
N LYS A 209 24.92 -9.58 -0.96
CA LYS A 209 26.34 -9.95 -1.12
C LYS A 209 27.24 -8.81 -1.58
N PHE A 210 26.67 -7.65 -1.90
CA PHE A 210 27.40 -6.43 -2.22
C PHE A 210 27.42 -5.52 -1.00
N LYS A 211 28.61 -5.08 -0.59
CA LYS A 211 28.77 -4.16 0.54
C LYS A 211 28.40 -2.73 0.17
N ASP A 212 28.65 -2.37 -1.08
CA ASP A 212 28.43 -1.05 -1.61
C ASP A 212 28.05 -1.12 -3.10
N ILE A 213 27.83 0.06 -3.68
CA ILE A 213 27.44 0.20 -5.08
C ILE A 213 28.58 -0.11 -6.05
N ASP A 214 29.83 0.04 -5.62
CA ASP A 214 31.00 -0.22 -6.46
C ASP A 214 31.18 -1.73 -6.66
N GLU A 215 31.03 -2.54 -5.60
CA GLU A 215 31.04 -4.01 -5.74
C GLU A 215 29.90 -4.51 -6.66
N PHE A 216 28.72 -3.87 -6.64
CA PHE A 216 27.62 -4.20 -7.57
C PHE A 216 27.97 -3.81 -9.01
N LYS A 217 28.54 -2.61 -9.21
CA LYS A 217 28.95 -2.11 -10.52
C LYS A 217 30.05 -2.98 -11.14
N ASP A 218 31.05 -3.37 -10.36
CA ASP A 218 32.12 -4.25 -10.80
C ASP A 218 31.57 -5.62 -11.22
N ALA A 219 30.60 -6.16 -10.47
CA ALA A 219 29.91 -7.39 -10.86
C ALA A 219 29.10 -7.24 -12.16
N CYS A 220 28.57 -6.06 -12.46
CA CYS A 220 27.90 -5.80 -13.74
C CYS A 220 28.92 -5.76 -14.89
N HIS A 221 30.05 -5.06 -14.72
CA HIS A 221 31.11 -5.03 -15.72
C HIS A 221 31.69 -6.42 -16.00
N LEU A 222 31.87 -7.23 -14.95
CA LEU A 222 32.42 -8.58 -15.07
C LEU A 222 31.62 -9.49 -16.01
N ILE A 223 30.30 -9.30 -16.15
CA ILE A 223 29.47 -10.03 -17.13
C ILE A 223 30.01 -9.79 -18.55
N PHE A 224 30.27 -8.53 -18.89
CA PHE A 224 30.67 -8.10 -20.22
C PHE A 224 32.18 -8.27 -20.45
N ASP A 225 33.00 -8.00 -19.44
CA ASP A 225 34.45 -8.20 -19.52
C ASP A 225 34.79 -9.67 -19.77
N ASN A 226 34.09 -10.60 -19.12
CA ASN A 226 34.22 -12.02 -19.41
C ASN A 226 33.79 -12.38 -20.83
N CYS A 227 32.74 -11.72 -21.34
CA CYS A 227 32.29 -11.90 -22.72
C CYS A 227 33.38 -11.51 -23.72
N PHE A 228 33.96 -10.32 -23.57
CA PHE A 228 35.01 -9.82 -24.46
C PHE A 228 36.33 -10.58 -24.30
N LYS A 229 36.59 -11.11 -23.11
CA LYS A 229 37.77 -11.94 -22.86
C LYS A 229 37.70 -13.30 -23.52
N PHE A 230 36.51 -13.92 -23.55
CA PHE A 230 36.34 -15.27 -24.08
C PHE A 230 36.01 -15.30 -25.57
N ASN A 231 35.10 -14.43 -26.01
CA ASN A 231 34.59 -14.40 -27.38
C ASN A 231 35.46 -13.50 -28.25
N PHE A 232 35.63 -13.83 -29.52
CA PHE A 232 36.43 -13.02 -30.45
C PHE A 232 35.60 -11.86 -31.05
N PRO A 233 36.25 -10.75 -31.46
CA PRO A 233 35.57 -9.68 -32.18
C PRO A 233 34.94 -10.21 -33.48
N GLY A 234 33.60 -10.22 -33.53
CA GLY A 234 32.86 -10.81 -34.65
C GLY A 234 31.83 -11.85 -34.22
N ASP A 235 32.07 -12.52 -33.09
CA ASP A 235 31.18 -13.51 -32.48
C ASP A 235 29.80 -12.89 -32.19
N PRO A 236 28.67 -13.57 -32.49
CA PRO A 236 27.33 -13.07 -32.16
C PRO A 236 27.15 -12.66 -30.69
N VAL A 237 27.78 -13.39 -29.75
CA VAL A 237 27.72 -13.09 -28.31
C VAL A 237 28.60 -11.89 -27.95
N HIS A 238 29.72 -11.69 -28.63
CA HIS A 238 30.54 -10.48 -28.46
C HIS A 238 29.83 -9.22 -28.96
N LYS A 239 28.96 -9.34 -29.98
CA LYS A 239 28.20 -8.22 -30.56
C LYS A 239 26.90 -7.87 -29.80
N ALA A 240 26.44 -8.79 -28.96
CA ALA A 240 25.18 -8.73 -28.20
C ALA A 240 25.27 -7.74 -27.04
#